data_AF-A0A821RG69-F1
#
_entry.id   AF-A0A821RG69-F1
#
_cell.length_a   1.000
_cell.length_b   1.000
_cell.length_c   1.000
_cell.angle_alpha   90.00
_cell.angle_beta   90.00
_cell.angle_gamma   90.00
#
_symmetry.space_group_name_H-M   'P 1'
#
loop_
_entity.id
_entity.type
_entity.pdbx_description
1 polymer ?
#
loop_
_entity_poly.entity_id
_entity_poly.type
_entity_poly.pdbx_seq_one_letter_code
_entity_poly.pdbx_strand_id
1 'polypeptide(L)'
;MYYSYENVVHTDSIDDSITREAIDGMIQNFGRIPCQLFTEPHPQRQTSEQAAFQIDIQGCPLNIFQNLRHIKVYFVEIISTNDEVLNPIIFISIPKNQIRSFIQQGTP
;
A
#
# COMPACT_ATOMS: atom_id res chain seq x y z
N MET A 1 -6.43 -0.73 33.78
CA MET A 1 -6.46 -0.41 32.33
C MET A 1 -7.48 -1.30 31.59
N TYR A 2 -8.61 -1.63 32.23
CA TYR A 2 -9.70 -2.42 31.63
C TYR A 2 -10.62 -1.55 30.75
N TYR A 3 -10.84 -0.31 31.16
CA TYR A 3 -11.67 0.68 30.49
C TYR A 3 -11.18 1.12 29.10
N SER A 4 -9.99 0.70 28.68
CA SER A 4 -9.41 1.02 27.38
C SER A 4 -9.77 0.01 26.28
N TYR A 5 -10.37 -1.13 26.64
CA TYR A 5 -10.81 -2.16 25.69
C TYR A 5 -12.18 -1.83 25.09
N GLU A 6 -12.45 -2.41 23.92
CA GLU A 6 -13.70 -2.21 23.20
C GLU A 6 -14.92 -2.65 24.00
N ASN A 7 -16.01 -1.90 23.87
CA ASN A 7 -17.32 -2.22 24.45
C ASN A 7 -17.35 -2.34 25.99
N VAL A 8 -16.27 -1.94 26.67
CA VAL A 8 -16.18 -1.97 28.14
C VAL A 8 -16.77 -0.72 28.78
N VAL A 9 -16.81 0.42 28.06
CA VAL A 9 -17.28 1.70 28.61
C VAL A 9 -18.18 2.43 27.64
N HIS A 10 -19.43 2.62 28.06
CA HIS A 10 -20.27 3.73 27.65
C HIS A 10 -20.13 4.82 28.72
N THR A 11 -19.36 5.88 28.44
CA THR A 11 -19.10 6.95 29.41
C THR A 11 -20.39 7.58 29.94
N ASP A 12 -21.44 7.61 29.10
CA ASP A 12 -22.74 8.19 29.41
C ASP A 12 -23.62 7.31 30.33
N SER A 13 -23.24 6.05 30.57
CA SER A 13 -23.97 5.15 31.47
C SER A 13 -23.42 5.15 32.91
N ILE A 14 -22.48 6.04 33.22
CA ILE A 14 -21.84 6.13 34.54
C ILE A 14 -22.49 7.28 35.33
N ASP A 15 -23.20 6.94 36.41
CA ASP A 15 -23.90 7.92 37.25
C ASP A 15 -22.94 8.77 38.11
N ASP A 16 -21.78 8.22 38.48
CA ASP A 16 -20.80 8.94 39.30
C ASP A 16 -19.90 9.88 38.47
N SER A 17 -20.04 11.18 38.75
CA SER A 17 -19.30 12.25 38.06
C SER A 17 -17.78 12.12 38.17
N ILE A 18 -17.26 11.68 39.32
CA ILE A 18 -15.81 11.57 39.57
C ILE A 18 -15.23 10.43 38.73
N THR A 19 -15.91 9.28 38.75
CA THR A 19 -15.51 8.11 37.96
C THR A 19 -15.54 8.41 36.46
N ARG A 20 -16.55 9.14 35.98
CA ARG A 20 -16.66 9.56 34.58
C ARG A 20 -15.48 10.44 34.15
N GLU A 21 -15.19 11.49 34.91
CA GLU A 21 -14.08 12.42 34.63
C GLU A 21 -12.72 11.71 34.66
N ALA A 22 -12.52 10.79 35.61
CA ALA A 22 -11.29 10.01 35.68
C ALA A 22 -11.08 9.10 34.45
N ILE A 23 -12.15 8.48 33.94
CA ILE A 23 -12.09 7.64 32.73
C ILE A 23 -11.88 8.48 31.48
N ASP A 24 -12.55 9.62 31.36
CA ASP A 24 -12.35 10.55 30.24
C ASP A 24 -10.93 11.10 30.21
N GLY A 25 -10.40 11.49 31.38
CA GLY A 25 -9.00 11.89 31.52
C GLY A 25 -8.04 10.76 31.15
N MET A 26 -8.37 9.50 31.47
CA MET A 26 -7.56 8.35 31.07
C MET A 26 -7.58 8.16 29.54
N ILE A 27 -8.76 8.20 28.91
CA ILE A 27 -8.90 8.05 27.46
C ILE A 27 -8.21 9.20 26.72
N GLN A 28 -8.36 10.44 27.21
CA GLN A 28 -7.75 11.63 26.61
C GLN A 28 -6.22 11.58 26.65
N ASN A 29 -5.64 11.10 27.75
CA ASN A 29 -4.18 11.09 27.94
C ASN A 29 -3.50 9.84 27.37
N PHE A 30 -4.17 8.68 27.35
CA PHE A 30 -3.56 7.40 26.97
C PHE A 30 -4.18 6.76 25.70
N GLY A 31 -5.27 7.31 25.19
CA GLY A 31 -5.98 6.78 24.03
C GLY A 31 -6.81 5.53 24.34
N ARG A 32 -7.60 5.10 23.34
CA ARG A 32 -8.32 3.81 23.37
C ARG A 32 -7.49 2.74 22.66
N ILE A 33 -7.63 1.49 23.08
CA ILE A 33 -7.01 0.37 22.40
C ILE A 33 -7.78 0.14 21.07
N PRO A 34 -7.10 0.00 19.92
CA PRO A 34 -7.75 -0.32 18.66
C PRO A 34 -8.54 -1.64 18.73
N CYS A 35 -9.48 -1.79 17.80
CA CYS A 35 -10.30 -2.99 17.74
C CYS A 35 -9.50 -4.27 17.47
N GLN A 36 -9.90 -5.38 18.08
CA GLN A 36 -9.28 -6.67 17.82
C GLN A 36 -9.76 -7.21 16.47
N LEU A 37 -8.88 -7.21 15.47
CA LEU A 37 -9.22 -7.67 14.11
C LEU A 37 -9.23 -9.20 13.96
N PHE A 38 -8.40 -9.90 14.74
CA PHE A 38 -8.23 -11.36 14.65
C PHE A 38 -8.28 -12.00 16.03
N THR A 39 -9.03 -13.08 16.16
CA THR A 39 -8.98 -13.97 17.33
C THR A 39 -7.88 -15.02 17.19
N GLU A 40 -7.61 -15.45 15.96
CA GLU A 40 -6.52 -16.37 15.61
C GLU A 40 -5.23 -15.60 15.27
N PRO A 41 -4.05 -16.25 15.36
CA PRO A 41 -2.79 -15.64 14.94
C PRO A 41 -2.86 -15.13 13.49
N HIS A 42 -2.30 -13.94 13.24
CA HIS A 42 -2.23 -13.39 11.90
C HIS A 42 -1.50 -14.39 10.97
N PRO A 43 -2.06 -14.70 9.78
CA PRO A 43 -1.43 -15.64 8.85
C PRO A 43 -0.03 -15.16 8.44
N GLN A 44 0.88 -16.10 8.22
CA GLN A 44 2.23 -15.74 7.79
C GLN A 44 2.17 -15.00 6.45
N ARG A 45 2.95 -13.90 6.35
CA ARG A 45 3.10 -13.18 5.08
C ARG A 45 3.69 -14.11 4.02
N GLN A 46 3.07 -14.16 2.84
CA GLN A 46 3.59 -14.92 1.69
C GLN A 46 4.95 -14.38 1.23
N THR A 47 5.80 -15.26 0.71
CA THR A 47 7.04 -14.84 0.04
C THR A 47 6.73 -14.21 -1.33
N SER A 48 7.72 -13.52 -1.90
CA SER A 48 7.61 -12.97 -3.25
C SER A 48 7.37 -14.06 -4.30
N GLU A 49 8.00 -15.24 -4.20
CA GLU A 49 7.77 -16.31 -5.17
C GLU A 49 6.36 -16.88 -5.06
N GLN A 50 5.87 -17.07 -3.83
CA GLN A 50 4.52 -17.60 -3.60
C GLN A 50 3.44 -16.63 -4.13
N ALA A 51 3.63 -15.33 -3.89
CA ALA A 51 2.73 -14.30 -4.42
C ALA A 51 2.76 -14.26 -5.95
N ALA A 52 3.95 -14.34 -6.57
CA ALA A 52 4.09 -14.39 -8.03
C ALA A 52 3.41 -15.62 -8.64
N PHE A 53 3.59 -16.80 -8.04
CA PHE A 53 2.94 -18.02 -8.50
C PHE A 53 1.40 -17.92 -8.42
N GLN A 54 0.85 -17.30 -7.37
CA GLN A 54 -0.59 -17.07 -7.29
C GLN A 54 -1.10 -16.10 -8.35
N ILE A 55 -0.35 -15.03 -8.65
CA ILE A 55 -0.66 -14.09 -9.73
C ILE A 55 -0.77 -14.84 -11.07
N ASP A 56 0.20 -15.70 -11.38
CA ASP A 56 0.23 -16.48 -12.63
C ASP A 56 -0.97 -17.43 -12.76
N ILE A 57 -1.41 -18.05 -11.66
CA ILE A 57 -2.57 -18.96 -11.66
C ILE A 57 -3.89 -18.21 -11.71
N GLN A 58 -4.02 -17.14 -10.93
CA GLN A 58 -5.29 -16.43 -10.72
C GLN A 58 -5.55 -15.36 -11.79
N GLY A 59 -4.56 -15.08 -12.66
CA GLY A 59 -4.68 -14.05 -13.69
C GLY A 59 -4.84 -12.64 -13.13
N CYS A 60 -4.47 -12.42 -11.86
CA CYS A 60 -4.52 -11.11 -11.24
C CYS A 60 -3.47 -10.18 -11.87
N PRO A 61 -3.76 -8.87 -12.00
CA PRO A 61 -2.75 -7.93 -12.48
C PRO A 61 -1.61 -7.77 -11.46
N LEU A 62 -0.38 -7.68 -11.97
CA LEU A 62 0.82 -7.44 -11.15
C LEU A 62 0.68 -6.14 -10.35
N ASN A 63 0.94 -6.21 -9.05
CA ASN A 63 0.96 -5.03 -8.21
C ASN A 63 2.28 -4.26 -8.43
N ILE A 64 2.18 -3.00 -8.87
CA ILE A 64 3.34 -2.13 -9.12
C ILE A 64 4.23 -1.96 -7.87
N PHE A 65 3.64 -1.98 -6.67
CA PHE A 65 4.35 -1.83 -5.40
C PHE A 65 5.25 -3.03 -5.08
N GLN A 66 5.08 -4.17 -5.77
CA GLN A 66 5.95 -5.33 -5.62
C GLN A 66 7.23 -5.22 -6.46
N ASN A 67 7.25 -4.37 -7.49
CA ASN A 67 8.33 -4.27 -8.47
C ASN A 67 8.91 -2.85 -8.57
N LEU A 68 8.87 -2.08 -7.48
CA LEU A 68 9.31 -0.68 -7.45
C LEU A 68 10.74 -0.47 -7.94
N ARG A 69 11.63 -1.46 -7.77
CA ARG A 69 13.02 -1.41 -8.24
C ARG A 69 13.16 -1.38 -9.77
N HIS A 70 12.14 -1.86 -10.49
CA HIS A 70 12.13 -1.87 -11.95
C HIS A 70 11.50 -0.60 -12.55
N ILE A 71 10.91 0.26 -11.71
CA ILE A 71 10.33 1.52 -12.16
C ILE A 71 11.48 2.44 -12.58
N LYS A 72 11.44 2.86 -13.85
CA LYS A 72 12.37 3.84 -14.42
C LYS A 72 11.62 5.13 -14.67
N VAL A 73 12.21 6.24 -14.24
CA VAL A 73 11.70 7.58 -14.50
C VAL A 73 12.36 8.13 -15.76
N TYR A 74 11.57 8.69 -16.65
CA TYR A 74 12.03 9.40 -17.82
C TYR A 74 11.62 10.86 -17.69
N PHE A 75 12.57 11.77 -17.86
CA PHE A 75 12.31 13.21 -17.88
C PHE A 75 12.21 13.65 -19.33
N VAL A 76 11.13 14.36 -19.66
CA VAL A 76 10.90 14.92 -20.98
C VAL A 76 10.77 16.43 -20.80
N GLU A 77 11.71 17.17 -21.39
CA GLU A 77 11.65 18.63 -21.44
C GLU A 77 10.79 19.05 -22.64
N ILE A 78 9.80 19.89 -22.39
CA ILE A 78 8.88 20.37 -23.41
C ILE A 78 9.18 21.84 -23.65
N ILE A 79 9.76 22.14 -24.81
CA ILE A 79 10.09 23.50 -25.21
C ILE A 79 8.94 24.05 -26.04
N SER A 80 8.26 25.06 -25.51
CA SER A 80 7.29 25.85 -26.28
C SER A 80 8.04 26.83 -27.16
N THR A 81 7.90 26.72 -28.49
CA THR A 81 8.55 27.64 -29.41
C THR A 81 7.76 28.92 -29.65
N ASN A 82 6.46 28.96 -29.32
CA ASN A 82 5.64 30.17 -29.40
C ASN A 82 4.50 30.09 -28.35
N ASP A 83 4.22 31.19 -27.66
CA ASP A 83 3.30 31.33 -26.51
C ASP A 83 1.79 31.07 -26.79
N GLU A 84 1.44 30.33 -27.85
CA GLU A 84 0.06 29.96 -28.14
C GLU A 84 -0.22 28.51 -27.71
N VAL A 85 -0.82 28.39 -26.52
CA VAL A 85 -1.52 27.22 -25.95
C VAL A 85 -0.95 25.86 -26.38
N LEU A 86 0.06 25.37 -25.66
CA LEU A 86 0.56 24.01 -25.87
C LEU A 86 -0.02 23.04 -24.85
N ASN A 87 -0.91 22.17 -25.33
CA ASN A 87 -1.23 20.89 -24.70
C ASN A 87 -0.38 19.81 -25.40
N PRO A 88 0.89 19.60 -25.00
CA PRO A 88 1.77 18.64 -25.66
C PRO A 88 1.21 17.23 -25.47
N ILE A 89 0.84 16.58 -26.58
CA ILE A 89 0.45 15.17 -26.56
C ILE A 89 1.74 14.33 -26.61
N ILE A 90 2.01 13.62 -25.52
CA ILE A 90 3.16 12.71 -25.42
C ILE A 90 2.71 11.31 -25.82
N PHE A 91 3.26 10.77 -26.91
CA PHE A 91 3.08 9.37 -27.28
C PHE A 91 4.16 8.50 -26.65
N ILE A 92 3.77 7.58 -25.77
CA ILE A 92 4.67 6.61 -25.14
C ILE A 92 4.42 5.24 -25.77
N SER A 93 5.38 4.75 -26.54
CA SER A 93 5.38 3.39 -27.08
C SER A 93 6.32 2.51 -26.28
N ILE A 94 5.78 1.56 -25.52
CA ILE A 94 6.56 0.55 -24.80
C ILE A 94 6.59 -0.72 -25.67
N PRO A 95 7.74 -1.10 -26.26
CA PRO A 95 7.84 -2.32 -27.06
C PRO A 95 7.62 -3.54 -26.16
N LYS A 96 6.63 -4.36 -26.51
CA LYS A 96 6.25 -5.57 -25.75
C LYS A 96 7.24 -6.73 -25.86
N ASN A 97 8.19 -6.65 -26.80
CA ASN A 97 9.18 -7.70 -27.04
C ASN A 97 10.57 -7.18 -26.66
N GLN A 98 11.05 -7.56 -25.47
CA GLN A 98 12.48 -7.65 -25.25
C GLN A 98 12.99 -8.70 -26.25
N ILE A 99 13.74 -8.26 -27.26
CA ILE A 99 14.51 -9.17 -28.10
C ILE A 99 15.42 -9.91 -27.13
N ARG A 100 15.07 -11.15 -26.80
CA ARG A 100 16.00 -12.10 -26.20
C ARG A 100 17.11 -12.15 -27.23
N SER A 101 18.22 -11.45 -26.97
CA SER A 101 19.35 -11.38 -27.89
C SER A 101 19.81 -12.81 -28.11
N PHE A 102 19.40 -13.38 -29.24
CA PHE A 102 19.92 -14.61 -29.79
C PHE A 102 21.35 -14.31 -30.22
N ILE A 103 22.29 -14.41 -29.28
CA ILE A 103 23.66 -14.74 -29.64
C ILE A 103 23.63 -16.24 -29.92
N GLN A 104 23.38 -16.59 -31.19
CA GLN A 104 23.72 -17.92 -31.68
C GLN A 104 25.23 -18.11 -31.53
N GLN A 105 25.59 -19.25 -30.96
CA GLN A 105 26.95 -19.72 -30.73
C GLN A 105 27.78 -19.79 -32.02
N GLY A 106 29.11 -19.72 -31.89
CA GLY A 106 30.02 -20.29 -32.87
C GLY A 106 31.44 -19.70 -32.83
N THR A 107 32.31 -20.32 -32.04
CA THR A 107 33.78 -20.29 -32.22
C THR A 107 34.18 -20.82 -33.61
N PRO A 108 35.36 -20.43 -34.12
CA PRO A 108 36.62 -21.08 -33.70
C PRO A 108 37.40 -20.29 -32.65
#